data_AF-A0A847CXP0-F1
#
_entry.id   AF-A0A847CXP0-F1
#
_cell.length_a   1.000
_cell.length_b   1.000
_cell.length_c   1.000
_cell.angle_alpha   90.00
_cell.angle_beta   90.00
_cell.angle_gamma   90.00
#
_symmetry.space_group_name_H-M   'P 1'
#
loop_
_entity.id
_entity.type
_entity.pdbx_description
1 polymer ?
#
loop_
_entity_poly.entity_id
_entity_poly.type
_entity_poly.pdbx_seq_one_letter_code
_entity_poly.pdbx_strand_id
1 'polypeptide(L)' 'MAKHSIDLKIKIVTEYLEEKSSYNTLNKKHSISISLINQWVNNYKNFGLNGLKRSRKNNSYSVEFKSEVLMPL' A
#
# COMPACT_ATOMS: atom_id res chain seq x y z
N MET A 1 9.36 -10.79 13.94
CA MET A 1 7.98 -10.52 13.48
C MET A 1 7.96 -9.38 12.45
N ALA A 2 7.21 -9.49 11.37
CA ALA A 2 6.73 -8.30 10.67
C ALA A 2 5.58 -7.73 11.49
N LYS A 3 5.65 -6.47 11.93
CA LYS A 3 4.59 -5.84 12.73
C LYS A 3 3.27 -5.67 11.95
N HIS A 4 3.33 -5.75 10.61
CA HIS A 4 2.18 -5.54 9.71
C HIS A 4 2.18 -6.58 8.58
N SER A 5 1.01 -7.19 8.32
CA SER A 5 0.78 -8.16 7.24
C SER A 5 0.77 -7.48 5.86
N ILE A 6 0.98 -8.25 4.79
CA ILE A 6 0.91 -7.75 3.41
C ILE A 6 -0.50 -7.25 3.06
N ASP A 7 -1.53 -7.97 3.52
CA ASP A 7 -2.95 -7.64 3.30
C ASP A 7 -3.31 -6.28 3.89
N LEU A 8 -2.78 -5.97 5.09
CA LEU A 8 -2.98 -4.67 5.73
C LEU A 8 -2.36 -3.53 4.91
N LYS A 9 -1.16 -3.76 4.34
CA LYS A 9 -0.51 -2.76 3.47
C LYS A 9 -1.31 -2.51 2.20
N ILE A 10 -1.79 -3.58 1.55
CA ILE A 10 -2.61 -3.49 0.34
C ILE A 10 -3.87 -2.68 0.64
N LYS A 11 -4.59 -3.03 1.72
CA LYS A 11 -5.79 -2.30 2.16
C LYS A 11 -5.54 -0.81 2.32
N ILE A 12 -4.46 -0.42 3.00
CA ILE A 12 -4.15 0.98 3.28
C ILE A 12 -3.77 1.74 2.01
N VAL A 13 -2.99 1.14 1.12
CA VAL A 13 -2.61 1.77 -0.14
C VAL A 13 -3.81 1.92 -1.07
N THR A 14 -4.68 0.91 -1.16
CA THR A 14 -5.92 1.00 -1.94
C THR A 14 -6.83 2.09 -1.39
N GLU A 15 -7.05 2.14 -0.07
CA GLU A 15 -7.85 3.21 0.56
C GLU A 15 -7.30 4.62 0.29
N TYR A 16 -5.97 4.76 0.20
CA TYR A 16 -5.32 6.03 -0.19
C TYR A 16 -5.56 6.37 -1.68
N LEU A 17 -5.39 5.39 -2.58
CA LEU A 17 -5.48 5.58 -4.02
C LEU A 17 -6.92 5.82 -4.51
N GLU A 18 -7.93 5.34 -3.80
CA GLU A 18 -9.33 5.65 -4.09
C GLU A 18 -9.73 7.10 -3.74
N GLU A 19 -8.77 7.98 -3.42
CA GLU A 19 -8.92 9.41 -3.04
C GLU A 19 -9.84 9.69 -1.85
N LYS A 20 -10.42 8.66 -1.24
CA LYS A 20 -11.36 8.76 -0.11
C LYS A 20 -10.66 9.03 1.23
N SER A 21 -9.33 9.05 1.29
CA SER A 21 -8.61 9.10 2.56
C SER A 21 -7.28 9.84 2.51
N SER A 22 -7.16 10.87 3.35
CA SER A 22 -5.89 11.52 3.65
C SER A 22 -4.99 10.61 4.49
N TYR A 23 -3.68 10.89 4.51
CA TYR A 23 -2.74 10.21 5.41
C TYR A 23 -3.15 10.29 6.89
N ASN A 24 -3.74 11.40 7.32
CA ASN A 24 -4.23 11.58 8.69
C ASN A 24 -5.44 10.69 8.98
N THR A 25 -6.34 10.52 8.01
CA THR A 25 -7.50 9.62 8.13
C THR A 25 -7.04 8.17 8.27
N LEU A 26 -6.09 7.73 7.44
CA LEU A 26 -5.53 6.38 7.47
C LEU A 26 -4.77 6.10 8.76
N ASN A 27 -4.02 7.09 9.26
CA ASN A 27 -3.33 7.00 10.55
C ASN A 27 -4.32 6.75 11.70
N LYS A 28 -5.39 7.54 11.78
CA LYS A 28 -6.42 7.39 12.82
C LYS A 28 -7.13 6.03 12.71
N LYS A 29 -7.45 5.60 11.49
CA LYS A 29 -8.21 4.37 11.22
C LYS A 29 -7.43 3.08 11.51
N HIS A 30 -6.15 3.04 11.12
CA HIS A 30 -5.33 1.82 11.20
C HIS A 30 -4.24 1.89 12.28
N SER A 31 -4.15 3.02 13.00
CA SER A 31 -3.12 3.29 14.02
C SER A 31 -1.69 3.10 13.52
N ILE A 32 -1.45 3.48 12.26
CA ILE A 32 -0.15 3.36 11.59
C ILE A 32 0.42 4.75 11.32
N SER A 33 1.71 4.93 11.59
CA SER A 33 2.38 6.22 11.38
C SER A 33 2.28 6.70 9.94
N ILE A 34 2.06 8.00 9.78
CA ILE A 34 1.94 8.66 8.46
C ILE A 34 3.18 8.37 7.59
N SER A 35 4.38 8.40 8.18
CA SER A 35 5.63 8.10 7.48
C SER A 35 5.64 6.69 6.89
N LEU A 36 5.07 5.70 7.60
CA LEU A 36 5.02 4.32 7.14
C LEU A 36 3.97 4.14 6.03
N ILE A 37 2.82 4.82 6.14
CA ILE A 37 1.80 4.87 5.11
C ILE A 37 2.39 5.48 3.82
N ASN A 38 3.07 6.62 3.94
CA ASN A 38 3.74 7.29 2.82
C ASN A 38 4.77 6.36 2.15
N GLN A 39 5.59 5.66 2.94
CA GLN A 39 6.53 4.68 2.41
C GLN A 39 5.83 3.57 1.61
N TRP A 40 4.72 3.02 2.11
CA TRP A 40 3.98 1.98 1.39
C TRP A 40 3.34 2.50 0.11
N VAL A 41 2.74 3.68 0.15
CA VAL A 41 2.17 4.34 -1.03
C VAL A 41 3.25 4.59 -2.08
N ASN A 42 4.39 5.15 -1.71
CA ASN A 42 5.48 5.41 -2.64
C ASN A 42 6.06 4.11 -3.22
N ASN A 43 6.29 3.10 -2.37
CA ASN A 43 6.76 1.81 -2.85
C ASN A 43 5.77 1.17 -3.82
N TYR A 44 4.47 1.28 -3.56
CA TYR A 44 3.45 0.78 -4.47
C TYR A 44 3.40 1.56 -5.79
N LYS A 45 3.50 2.89 -5.75
CA LYS A 45 3.54 3.72 -6.97
C LYS A 45 4.74 3.40 -7.86
N ASN A 46 5.90 3.09 -7.27
CA ASN A 46 7.13 2.82 -8.02
C ASN A 46 7.27 1.35 -8.46
N PHE A 47 6.80 0.40 -7.63
CA PHE A 47 7.10 -1.03 -7.81
C PHE A 47 5.85 -1.92 -7.77
N GLY A 48 4.64 -1.34 -7.73
CA GLY A 48 3.38 -2.06 -7.58
C GLY A 48 3.34 -2.90 -6.30
N LEU A 49 2.63 -4.03 -6.34
CA LEU A 49 2.55 -4.97 -5.22
C LEU A 49 3.92 -5.47 -4.74
N ASN A 50 4.91 -5.54 -5.64
CA ASN A 50 6.27 -5.96 -5.27
C ASN A 50 6.94 -4.97 -4.31
N GLY A 51 6.58 -3.67 -4.37
CA GLY A 51 7.03 -2.66 -3.41
C GLY A 51 6.48 -2.86 -2.00
N LEU A 52 5.38 -3.60 -1.84
CA LEU A 52 4.78 -3.92 -0.54
C LEU A 52 5.30 -5.23 0.06
N LYS A 53 5.81 -6.14 -0.79
CA LYS A 53 6.40 -7.42 -0.38
C LYS A 53 7.67 -7.18 0.45
N ARG A 54 7.87 -8.00 1.48
CA ARG A 54 9.11 -7.98 2.28
C ARG A 54 10.23 -8.63 1.46
N SER A 55 11.45 -8.08 1.57
CA SER A 55 12.66 -8.61 0.92
C SER A 55 13.05 -10.04 1.34
N ARG A 56 12.43 -10.62 2.39
CA ARG A 56 12.75 -11.98 2.86
C ARG A 56 11.46 -12.75 3.17
N LYS A 57 11.05 -13.64 2.26
CA LYS A 57 9.99 -14.67 2.38
C LYS A 57 8.56 -14.19 2.70
N ASN A 58 7.70 -14.10 1.69
CA ASN A 58 6.70 -15.16 1.46
C ASN A 58 5.93 -14.94 0.15
N ASN A 59 5.93 -16.01 -0.64
CA ASN A 59 5.15 -16.24 -1.85
C ASN A 59 3.65 -16.21 -1.54
N SER A 60 2.84 -15.99 -2.58
CA SER A 60 1.37 -15.98 -2.58
C SER A 60 0.68 -14.66 -2.22
N TYR A 61 0.82 -13.67 -3.11
CA TYR A 61 -0.37 -13.08 -3.74
C TYR A 61 0.07 -12.47 -5.08
N SER A 62 -0.06 -13.29 -6.12
CA SER A 62 0.16 -12.94 -7.52
C SER A 62 -1.20 -13.04 -8.20
N VAL A 63 -2.01 -11.99 -8.12
CA VAL A 63 -3.17 -11.87 -8.99
C VAL A 63 -3.26 -10.39 -9.37
N GLU A 64 -2.56 -10.07 -10.46
CA GLU A 64 -3.15 -9.30 -11.56
C GLU A 64 -4.13 -8.20 -11.13
N PHE A 65 -3.63 -7.12 -10.53
CA PHE A 65 -4.48 -5.96 -10.31
C PHE A 65 -4.49 -5.06 -11.55
N LYS A 66 -5.41 -5.41 -12.44
CA LYS A 66 -5.84 -4.70 -13.64
C LYS A 66 -6.55 -3.41 -13.22
N SER A 67 -5.90 -2.25 -13.32
CA SER A 67 -6.54 -1.00 -13.75
C SER A 67 -5.54 0.15 -13.85
N GLU A 68 -5.66 0.86 -14.97
CA GLU A 68 -4.99 2.10 -15.35
C GLU A 68 -4.78 3.06 -14.18
N VAL A 69 -3.51 3.30 -13.83
CA VAL A 69 -3.14 4.49 -13.07
C VAL A 69 -3.16 5.64 -14.08
N LEU A 70 -4.23 6.43 -14.03
CA LEU A 70 -4.41 7.69 -14.75
C LEU A 70 -3.10 8.50 -14.75
N MET A 71 -2.44 8.51 -15.90
CA MET A 71 -1.40 9.47 -16.25
C MET A 71 -2.14 10.75 -16.65
N PRO A 72 -1.99 11.89 -15.95
CA PRO A 72 -2.46 13.15 -16.51
C PRO A 72 -1.47 13.57 -17.61
N LEU A 73 -2.00 13.82 -18.81
CA LEU A 73 -1.33 14.56 -19.88
C LEU A 73 -1.11 16.01 -19.46
#